data_AF-A0A2M8AZJ2-F1
#
_entry.id   AF-A0A2M8AZJ2-F1
#
_cell.length_a   1.000
_cell.length_b   1.000
_cell.length_c   1.000
_cell.angle_alpha   90.00
_cell.angle_beta   90.00
_cell.angle_gamma   90.00
#
_symmetry.space_group_name_H-M   'P 1'
#
loop_
_entity.id
_entity.type
_entity.pdbx_description
1 polymer ?
#
loop_
_entity_poly.entity_id
_entity_poly.type
_entity_poly.pdbx_seq_one_letter_code
_entity_poly.pdbx_strand_id
1 'polypeptide(L)'
;MTDERTGAAGELLTLALEKKGAERVRAVLNVLTESTFFYREDDPDLFLFLVRNKSGVRKFVEHFFGWRLHVDRHVARLIKERQYNDRLRPTQRDIFDLRRRDECLLFAILLEFHEEEVHRQNVSPDDERPLRFLLSDFVAFALRRFREEMGEACPSEQRIFEAVKPLFLQLDRHRFVRLVDRKAAEAGEELPAGMEEHSLY
;
A
#
# COMPACT_ATOMS: atom_id res chain seq x y z
N MET A 1 -19.45 5.93 -38.50
CA MET A 1 -18.37 6.31 -37.56
C MET A 1 -18.92 7.39 -36.64
N THR A 2 -19.65 6.96 -35.62
CA THR A 2 -20.50 7.80 -34.79
C THR A 2 -19.96 7.78 -33.36
N ASP A 3 -19.45 8.94 -32.96
CA ASP A 3 -19.55 9.54 -31.63
C ASP A 3 -19.32 8.65 -30.39
N GLU A 4 -18.07 8.24 -30.14
CA GLU A 4 -17.64 7.77 -28.81
C GLU A 4 -17.23 8.92 -27.86
N ARG A 5 -17.30 10.18 -28.32
CA ARG A 5 -16.98 11.37 -27.49
C ARG A 5 -18.04 11.64 -26.41
N THR A 6 -19.16 10.92 -26.45
CA THR A 6 -20.29 10.95 -25.51
C THR A 6 -20.27 9.80 -24.50
N GLY A 7 -19.12 9.14 -24.26
CA GLY A 7 -18.99 8.12 -23.20
C GLY A 7 -18.51 8.69 -21.87
N ALA A 8 -18.62 7.92 -20.78
CA ALA A 8 -18.28 8.20 -19.36
C ALA A 8 -17.22 9.29 -18.99
N ALA A 9 -16.26 9.61 -19.86
CA ALA A 9 -15.42 10.81 -19.73
C ALA A 9 -16.24 12.10 -19.85
N GLY A 10 -17.18 12.17 -20.80
CA GLY A 10 -18.15 13.25 -20.94
C GLY A 10 -19.10 13.39 -19.75
N GLU A 11 -19.45 12.28 -19.07
CA GLU A 11 -20.21 12.31 -17.83
C GLU A 11 -19.39 12.91 -16.68
N LEU A 12 -18.10 12.53 -16.54
CA LEU A 12 -17.22 13.14 -15.56
C LEU A 12 -17.00 14.64 -15.83
N LEU A 13 -16.83 15.01 -17.10
CA LEU A 13 -16.69 16.40 -17.50
C LEU A 13 -17.96 17.20 -17.20
N THR A 14 -19.14 16.64 -17.49
CA THR A 14 -20.43 17.25 -17.12
C THR A 14 -20.53 17.43 -15.60
N LEU A 15 -20.18 16.39 -14.82
CA LEU A 15 -20.18 16.46 -13.37
C LEU A 15 -19.16 17.51 -12.85
N ALA A 16 -18.02 17.66 -13.53
CA ALA A 16 -17.01 18.67 -13.21
C ALA A 16 -17.43 20.10 -13.59
N LEU A 17 -18.48 20.28 -14.40
CA LEU A 17 -19.08 21.58 -14.71
C LEU A 17 -20.10 22.01 -13.65
N GLU A 18 -20.63 21.08 -12.86
CA GLU A 18 -21.49 21.37 -11.71
C GLU A 18 -20.65 21.73 -10.47
N LYS A 19 -20.91 22.84 -9.78
CA LYS A 19 -20.06 23.35 -8.69
C LYS A 19 -19.69 22.30 -7.62
N LYS A 20 -20.67 21.52 -7.14
CA LYS A 20 -20.44 20.45 -6.14
C LYS A 20 -19.74 19.23 -6.74
N GLY A 21 -20.02 18.89 -8.00
CA GLY A 21 -19.34 17.80 -8.69
C GLY A 21 -17.88 18.14 -9.00
N ALA A 22 -17.60 19.40 -9.38
CA ALA A 22 -16.27 19.94 -9.61
C ALA A 22 -15.36 19.83 -8.39
N GLU A 23 -15.89 20.11 -7.19
CA GLU A 23 -15.14 19.99 -5.94
C GLU A 23 -14.75 18.53 -5.66
N ARG A 24 -15.66 17.58 -5.83
CA ARG A 24 -15.39 16.14 -5.62
C ARG A 24 -14.43 15.57 -6.66
N VAL A 25 -14.60 15.94 -7.94
CA VAL A 25 -13.66 15.54 -9.00
C VAL A 25 -12.27 16.06 -8.71
N ARG A 26 -12.15 17.34 -8.31
CA ARG A 26 -10.87 17.93 -7.92
C ARG A 26 -10.25 17.19 -6.73
N ALA A 27 -11.04 16.91 -5.69
CA ALA A 27 -10.56 16.18 -4.51
C ALA A 27 -10.04 14.78 -4.88
N VAL A 28 -10.77 14.02 -5.71
CA VAL A 28 -10.32 12.72 -6.21
C VAL A 28 -9.01 12.82 -6.99
N LEU A 29 -8.89 13.79 -7.91
CA LEU A 29 -7.68 13.96 -8.70
C LEU A 29 -6.48 14.34 -7.81
N ASN A 30 -6.69 15.23 -6.84
CA ASN A 30 -5.65 15.63 -5.89
C ASN A 30 -5.19 14.43 -5.06
N VAL A 31 -6.08 13.73 -4.37
CA VAL A 31 -5.69 12.62 -3.49
C VAL A 31 -4.97 11.49 -4.25
N LEU A 32 -5.40 11.20 -5.50
CA LEU A 32 -4.74 10.21 -6.35
C LEU A 32 -3.32 10.63 -6.80
N THR A 33 -3.01 11.93 -6.75
CA THR A 33 -1.70 12.46 -7.19
C THR A 33 -0.76 12.82 -6.04
N GLU A 34 -1.29 13.09 -4.85
CA GLU A 34 -0.54 13.46 -3.65
C GLU A 34 0.14 12.25 -2.99
N SER A 35 -0.44 11.06 -3.09
CA SER A 35 0.12 9.82 -2.54
C SER A 35 0.19 8.70 -3.60
N THR A 36 0.97 7.65 -3.32
CA THR A 36 1.01 6.46 -4.19
C THR A 36 -0.30 5.66 -4.11
N PHE A 37 -0.93 5.66 -2.94
CA PHE A 37 -2.13 4.89 -2.62
C PHE A 37 -3.14 5.80 -1.91
N PHE A 38 -4.39 5.76 -2.37
CA PHE A 38 -5.54 6.32 -1.70
C PHE A 38 -6.34 5.18 -1.09
N TYR A 39 -6.33 5.06 0.24
CA TYR A 39 -7.03 3.99 0.95
C TYR A 39 -8.47 4.41 1.27
N ARG A 40 -9.38 3.45 1.27
CA ARG A 40 -10.79 3.68 1.61
C ARG A 40 -10.97 4.25 3.01
N GLU A 41 -10.12 3.87 3.95
CA GLU A 41 -10.15 4.37 5.34
C GLU A 41 -9.78 5.85 5.47
N ASP A 42 -9.05 6.42 4.50
CA ASP A 42 -8.62 7.83 4.55
C ASP A 42 -9.81 8.78 4.39
N ASP A 43 -10.72 8.44 3.46
CA ASP A 43 -11.96 9.17 3.19
C ASP A 43 -12.96 8.22 2.50
N PRO A 44 -13.82 7.52 3.27
CA PRO A 44 -14.75 6.53 2.72
C PRO A 44 -15.74 7.12 1.72
N ASP A 45 -16.16 8.37 1.92
CA ASP A 45 -17.13 9.06 1.07
C ASP A 45 -16.51 9.43 -0.28
N LEU A 46 -15.29 9.98 -0.27
CA LEU A 46 -14.55 10.30 -1.48
C LEU A 46 -14.14 9.03 -2.23
N PHE A 47 -13.77 7.97 -1.53
CA PHE A 47 -13.46 6.67 -2.13
C PHE A 47 -14.69 6.07 -2.82
N LEU A 48 -15.85 6.10 -2.15
CA LEU A 48 -17.11 5.64 -2.75
C LEU A 48 -17.48 6.47 -3.99
N PHE A 49 -17.25 7.78 -3.95
CA PHE A 49 -17.43 8.64 -5.11
C PHE A 49 -16.49 8.24 -6.27
N LEU A 50 -15.22 7.95 -6.00
CA LEU A 50 -14.28 7.44 -7.00
C LEU A 50 -14.76 6.10 -7.59
N VAL A 51 -15.19 5.16 -6.76
CA VAL A 51 -15.69 3.84 -7.20
C VAL A 51 -16.91 4.00 -8.11
N ARG A 52 -17.86 4.86 -7.74
CA ARG A 52 -19.07 5.15 -8.55
C ARG A 52 -18.74 5.78 -9.89
N ASN A 53 -17.71 6.64 -9.95
CA ASN A 53 -17.32 7.38 -11.14
C ASN A 53 -16.07 6.81 -11.84
N LYS A 54 -15.66 5.58 -11.50
CA LYS A 54 -14.36 5.00 -11.89
C LYS A 54 -14.10 5.01 -13.39
N SER A 55 -15.14 4.78 -14.20
CA SER A 55 -15.03 4.74 -15.66
C SER A 55 -14.67 6.11 -16.23
N GLY A 56 -15.32 7.16 -15.73
CA GLY A 56 -15.05 8.54 -16.13
C GLY A 56 -13.66 8.98 -15.68
N VAL A 57 -13.32 8.74 -14.41
CA VAL A 57 -11.99 9.10 -13.87
C VAL A 57 -10.89 8.36 -14.62
N ARG A 58 -11.04 7.05 -14.87
CA ARG A 58 -10.08 6.26 -15.65
C ARG A 58 -9.85 6.85 -17.04
N LYS A 59 -10.92 7.08 -17.81
CA LYS A 59 -10.81 7.65 -19.16
C LYS A 59 -10.16 9.03 -19.13
N PHE A 60 -10.50 9.86 -18.15
CA PHE A 60 -9.91 11.18 -18.00
C PHE A 60 -8.40 11.09 -17.74
N VAL A 61 -7.96 10.31 -16.74
CA VAL A 61 -6.53 10.21 -16.41
C VAL A 61 -5.72 9.54 -17.52
N GLU A 62 -6.29 8.55 -18.20
CA GLU A 62 -5.67 7.89 -19.34
C GLU A 62 -5.53 8.85 -20.53
N HIS A 63 -6.57 9.62 -20.84
CA HIS A 63 -6.54 10.57 -21.97
C HIS A 63 -5.56 11.72 -21.74
N PHE A 64 -5.60 12.35 -20.57
CA PHE A 64 -4.82 13.58 -20.32
C PHE A 64 -3.40 13.32 -19.80
N PHE A 65 -3.19 12.25 -19.04
CA PHE A 65 -1.89 11.96 -18.41
C PHE A 65 -1.22 10.70 -18.96
N GLY A 66 -1.95 9.84 -19.69
CA GLY A 66 -1.45 8.53 -20.10
C GLY A 66 -1.24 7.57 -18.93
N TRP A 67 -1.93 7.78 -17.81
CA TRP A 67 -1.81 6.95 -16.62
C TRP A 67 -2.95 5.94 -16.53
N ARG A 68 -2.68 4.77 -15.94
CA ARG A 68 -3.74 3.78 -15.66
C ARG A 68 -4.25 3.92 -14.24
N LEU A 69 -5.57 3.92 -14.08
CA LEU A 69 -6.22 3.88 -12.76
C LEU A 69 -6.53 2.44 -12.35
N HIS A 70 -5.93 2.01 -11.24
CA HIS A 70 -6.28 0.77 -10.54
C HIS A 70 -7.09 1.08 -9.29
N VAL A 71 -8.20 0.36 -9.08
CA VAL A 71 -9.08 0.49 -7.91
C VAL A 71 -9.54 -0.91 -7.54
N ASP A 72 -9.31 -1.31 -6.29
CA ASP A 72 -9.90 -2.49 -5.67
C ASP A 72 -10.88 -2.08 -4.55
N ARG A 73 -11.22 -3.01 -3.64
CA ARG A 73 -12.16 -2.74 -2.54
C ARG A 73 -11.61 -1.86 -1.42
N HIS A 74 -10.29 -1.77 -1.29
CA HIS A 74 -9.57 -1.14 -0.18
C HIS A 74 -8.74 0.06 -0.63
N VAL A 75 -8.23 0.05 -1.86
CA VAL A 75 -7.26 1.02 -2.32
C VAL A 75 -7.45 1.40 -3.79
N ALA A 76 -7.09 2.65 -4.09
CA ALA A 76 -6.96 3.18 -5.44
C ALA A 76 -5.54 3.72 -5.66
N ARG A 77 -5.02 3.58 -6.88
CA ARG A 77 -3.73 4.13 -7.27
C ARG A 77 -3.66 4.46 -8.75
N LEU A 78 -2.80 5.43 -9.07
CA LEU A 78 -2.38 5.71 -10.43
C LEU A 78 -1.09 4.95 -10.76
N ILE A 79 -1.09 4.26 -11.89
CA ILE A 79 0.07 3.58 -12.47
C ILE A 79 0.64 4.51 -13.55
N LYS A 80 1.79 5.11 -13.22
CA LYS A 80 2.51 6.07 -14.06
C LYS A 80 3.56 5.33 -14.89
N GLU A 81 3.17 4.80 -16.05
CA GLU A 81 4.04 3.91 -16.87
C GLU A 81 5.29 4.61 -17.41
N ARG A 82 5.19 5.91 -17.69
CA ARG A 82 6.28 6.70 -18.21
C ARG A 82 6.57 7.90 -17.31
N GLN A 83 7.86 8.13 -17.09
CA GLN A 83 8.36 9.37 -16.52
C GLN A 83 8.73 10.31 -17.67
N TYR A 84 8.26 11.56 -17.61
CA TYR A 84 8.53 12.56 -18.64
C TYR A 84 9.67 13.53 -18.25
N ASN A 85 10.04 13.59 -16.97
CA ASN A 85 11.13 14.43 -16.50
C ASN A 85 12.41 13.59 -16.29
N ASP A 86 13.23 13.53 -17.34
CA ASP A 86 14.47 12.74 -17.36
C ASP A 86 15.56 13.30 -16.43
N ARG A 87 15.38 14.51 -15.88
CA ARG A 87 16.34 15.11 -14.93
C ARG A 87 16.15 14.59 -13.50
N LEU A 88 15.02 13.96 -13.18
CA LEU A 88 14.77 13.43 -11.84
C LEU A 88 15.56 12.15 -11.59
N ARG A 89 16.46 12.19 -10.60
CA ARG A 89 17.13 10.98 -10.10
C ARG A 89 16.12 10.02 -9.47
N PRO A 90 16.37 8.70 -9.46
CA PRO A 90 15.50 7.73 -8.79
C PRO A 90 15.16 8.08 -7.33
N THR A 91 16.09 8.67 -6.57
CA THR A 91 15.87 9.10 -5.17
C THR A 91 15.00 10.34 -5.00
N GLN A 92 14.82 11.12 -6.06
CA GLN A 92 13.95 12.30 -6.08
C GLN A 92 12.53 11.95 -6.52
N ARG A 93 12.30 10.69 -6.90
CA ARG A 93 10.99 10.17 -7.26
C ARG A 93 10.37 9.59 -6.01
N ASP A 94 9.12 9.96 -5.73
CA ASP A 94 8.37 9.36 -4.64
C ASP A 94 7.72 8.05 -5.12
N ILE A 95 8.56 7.04 -5.33
CA ILE A 95 8.19 5.71 -5.79
C ILE A 95 8.82 4.71 -4.83
N PHE A 96 8.03 3.74 -4.37
CA PHE A 96 8.55 2.61 -3.62
C PHE A 96 9.51 1.78 -4.47
N ASP A 97 10.73 1.60 -3.99
CA ASP A 97 11.81 0.95 -4.74
C ASP A 97 12.73 0.19 -3.78
N LEU A 98 12.80 -1.14 -3.92
CA LEU A 98 13.72 -1.99 -3.15
C LEU A 98 14.99 -2.19 -3.98
N ARG A 99 16.13 -1.71 -3.48
CA ARG A 99 17.38 -1.68 -4.26
C ARG A 99 18.39 -2.71 -3.83
N ARG A 100 18.41 -3.05 -2.54
CA ARG A 100 19.37 -4.00 -1.99
C ARG A 100 18.78 -5.40 -2.10
N ARG A 101 19.64 -6.36 -2.46
CA ARG A 101 19.25 -7.78 -2.53
C ARG A 101 18.57 -8.25 -1.24
N ASP A 102 19.13 -7.89 -0.08
CA ASP A 102 18.62 -8.31 1.23
C ASP A 102 17.22 -7.72 1.49
N GLU A 103 16.94 -6.50 1.04
CA GLU A 103 15.60 -5.87 1.14
C GLU A 103 14.58 -6.61 0.27
N CYS A 104 14.95 -6.97 -0.96
CA CYS A 104 14.08 -7.73 -1.85
C CYS A 104 13.75 -9.12 -1.29
N LEU A 105 14.75 -9.82 -0.75
CA LEU A 105 14.56 -11.14 -0.14
C LEU A 105 13.71 -11.05 1.12
N LEU A 106 13.98 -10.08 2.00
CA LEU A 106 13.16 -9.83 3.19
C LEU A 106 11.72 -9.47 2.83
N PHE A 107 11.50 -8.69 1.79
CA PHE A 107 10.16 -8.36 1.32
C PHE A 107 9.42 -9.61 0.80
N ALA A 108 10.08 -10.49 0.05
CA ALA A 108 9.49 -11.75 -0.38
C ALA A 108 9.11 -12.64 0.82
N ILE A 109 10.01 -12.76 1.79
CA ILE A 109 9.75 -13.49 3.06
C ILE A 109 8.60 -12.84 3.84
N LEU A 110 8.47 -11.51 3.81
CA LEU A 110 7.34 -10.80 4.44
C LEU A 110 6.00 -11.15 3.81
N LEU A 111 5.94 -11.34 2.49
CA LEU A 111 4.71 -11.79 1.83
C LEU A 111 4.32 -13.20 2.28
N GLU A 112 5.28 -14.11 2.35
CA GLU A 112 5.06 -15.47 2.86
C GLU A 112 4.60 -15.45 4.33
N PHE A 113 5.29 -14.68 5.17
CA PHE A 113 4.91 -14.50 6.57
C PHE A 113 3.50 -13.91 6.72
N HIS A 114 3.15 -12.92 5.89
CA HIS A 114 1.82 -12.31 5.89
C HIS A 114 0.74 -13.35 5.57
N GLU A 115 0.96 -14.23 4.59
CA GLU A 115 0.03 -15.31 4.27
C GLU A 115 -0.15 -16.29 5.45
N GLU A 116 0.94 -16.68 6.12
CA GLU A 116 0.87 -17.52 7.31
C GLU A 116 0.11 -16.85 8.46
N GLU A 117 0.35 -15.57 8.70
CA GLU A 117 -0.31 -14.81 9.77
C GLU A 117 -1.79 -14.58 9.47
N VAL A 118 -2.15 -14.32 8.21
CA VAL A 118 -3.55 -14.28 7.75
C VAL A 118 -4.28 -15.59 8.10
N HIS A 119 -3.66 -16.73 7.81
CA HIS A 119 -4.23 -18.03 8.15
C HIS A 119 -4.26 -18.28 9.67
N ARG A 120 -3.19 -17.96 10.40
CA ARG A 120 -3.08 -18.19 11.84
C ARG A 120 -4.09 -17.36 12.63
N GLN A 121 -4.27 -16.11 12.26
CA GLN A 121 -5.18 -15.18 12.94
C GLN A 121 -6.62 -15.25 12.40
N ASN A 122 -6.85 -16.11 11.38
CA ASN A 122 -8.13 -16.26 10.70
C ASN A 122 -8.72 -14.91 10.24
N VAL A 123 -7.85 -14.06 9.70
CA VAL A 123 -8.24 -12.74 9.16
C VAL A 123 -8.60 -12.94 7.69
N SER A 124 -9.83 -12.60 7.32
CA SER A 124 -10.20 -12.53 5.91
C SER A 124 -9.68 -11.23 5.30
N PRO A 125 -9.28 -11.23 4.02
CA PRO A 125 -9.04 -10.00 3.30
C PRO A 125 -10.25 -9.03 3.30
N ASP A 126 -11.47 -9.54 3.50
CA ASP A 126 -12.71 -8.76 3.61
C ASP A 126 -12.99 -8.19 5.02
N ASP A 127 -12.21 -8.60 6.03
CA ASP A 127 -12.43 -8.13 7.40
C ASP A 127 -11.96 -6.68 7.58
N GLU A 128 -12.68 -5.93 8.43
CA GLU A 128 -12.26 -4.59 8.84
C GLU A 128 -11.09 -4.63 9.84
N ARG A 129 -10.80 -5.80 10.42
CA ARG A 129 -9.71 -5.99 11.37
C ARG A 129 -8.38 -6.11 10.62
N PRO A 130 -7.41 -5.21 10.86
CA PRO A 130 -6.09 -5.34 10.25
C PRO A 130 -5.32 -6.52 10.84
N LEU A 131 -4.50 -7.16 10.01
CA LEU A 131 -3.50 -8.12 10.47
C LEU A 131 -2.44 -7.40 11.32
N ARG A 132 -2.09 -7.99 12.47
CA ARG A 132 -1.09 -7.42 13.38
C ARG A 132 -0.11 -8.49 13.81
N PHE A 133 1.16 -8.15 13.91
CA PHE A 133 2.21 -9.08 14.31
C PHE A 133 3.35 -8.31 14.98
N LEU A 134 4.16 -9.00 15.79
CA LEU A 134 5.36 -8.41 16.35
C LEU A 134 6.49 -8.45 15.32
N LEU A 135 7.31 -7.40 15.30
CA LEU A 135 8.50 -7.39 14.47
C LEU A 135 9.46 -8.55 14.82
N SER A 136 9.50 -8.95 16.10
CA SER A 136 10.26 -10.12 16.56
C SER A 136 9.80 -11.42 15.90
N ASP A 137 8.50 -11.61 15.72
CA ASP A 137 7.94 -12.83 15.11
C ASP A 137 8.31 -12.91 13.64
N PHE A 138 8.21 -11.77 12.94
CA PHE A 138 8.70 -11.68 11.56
C PHE A 138 10.20 -11.95 11.46
N VAL A 139 11.02 -11.41 12.37
CA VAL A 139 12.47 -11.67 12.33
C VAL A 139 12.78 -13.13 12.60
N ALA A 140 12.14 -13.75 13.58
CA ALA A 140 12.30 -15.18 13.86
C ALA A 140 11.90 -16.04 12.65
N PHE A 141 10.80 -15.68 11.99
CA PHE A 141 10.35 -16.30 10.74
C PHE A 141 11.40 -16.14 9.63
N ALA A 142 11.89 -14.93 9.41
CA ALA A 142 12.88 -14.66 8.37
C ALA A 142 14.20 -15.40 8.60
N LEU A 143 14.71 -15.44 9.84
CA LEU A 143 15.90 -16.18 10.21
C LEU A 143 15.77 -17.69 9.93
N ARG A 144 14.57 -18.24 10.13
CA ARG A 144 14.28 -19.64 9.79
C ARG A 144 14.27 -19.84 8.28
N ARG A 145 13.50 -19.03 7.54
CA ARG A 145 13.39 -19.15 6.07
C ARG A 145 14.72 -18.92 5.35
N PHE A 146 15.55 -17.96 5.78
CA PHE A 146 16.88 -17.78 5.20
C PHE A 146 17.79 -19.00 5.39
N ARG A 147 17.73 -19.66 6.55
CA ARG A 147 18.50 -20.88 6.80
C ARG A 147 18.03 -22.05 5.95
N GLU A 148 16.71 -22.20 5.83
CA GLU A 148 16.09 -23.25 5.00
C GLU A 148 16.42 -23.08 3.51
N GLU A 149 16.31 -21.87 2.97
CA GLU A 149 16.47 -21.61 1.53
C GLU A 149 17.93 -21.44 1.09
N MET A 150 18.80 -20.91 1.96
CA MET A 150 20.17 -20.53 1.57
C MET A 150 21.27 -21.36 2.23
N GLY A 151 20.96 -22.18 3.25
CA GLY A 151 21.94 -23.06 3.91
C GLY A 151 23.21 -22.30 4.34
N GLU A 152 24.37 -22.73 3.84
CA GLU A 152 25.67 -22.10 4.14
C GLU A 152 25.82 -20.67 3.59
N ALA A 153 25.01 -20.27 2.60
CA ALA A 153 24.98 -18.91 2.08
C ALA A 153 24.05 -17.97 2.87
N CYS A 154 23.46 -18.45 3.98
CA CYS A 154 22.61 -17.65 4.85
C CYS A 154 23.38 -16.41 5.38
N PRO A 155 22.80 -15.20 5.28
CA PRO A 155 23.38 -14.02 5.90
C PRO A 155 23.44 -14.20 7.42
N SER A 156 24.37 -13.50 8.08
CA SER A 156 24.42 -13.47 9.53
C SER A 156 23.15 -12.83 10.11
N GLU A 157 22.76 -13.24 11.31
CA GLU A 157 21.58 -12.68 11.97
C GLU A 157 21.68 -11.16 12.09
N GLN A 158 22.85 -10.65 12.51
CA GLN A 158 23.19 -9.23 12.56
C GLN A 158 22.84 -8.51 11.24
N ARG A 159 23.22 -9.07 10.10
CA ARG A 159 22.97 -8.47 8.79
C ARG A 159 21.49 -8.47 8.43
N ILE A 160 20.75 -9.50 8.82
CA ILE A 160 19.29 -9.57 8.66
C ILE A 160 18.63 -8.49 9.51
N PHE A 161 18.97 -8.38 10.80
CA PHE A 161 18.46 -7.34 11.69
C PHE A 161 18.72 -5.93 11.14
N GLU A 162 19.93 -5.66 10.65
CA GLU A 162 20.32 -4.38 10.05
C GLU A 162 19.53 -4.04 8.77
N ALA A 163 19.03 -5.05 8.04
CA ALA A 163 18.23 -4.87 6.83
C ALA A 163 16.72 -4.77 7.10
N VAL A 164 16.22 -5.39 8.18
CA VAL A 164 14.79 -5.38 8.54
C VAL A 164 14.31 -3.97 8.88
N LYS A 165 15.06 -3.21 9.70
CA LYS A 165 14.62 -1.89 10.14
C LYS A 165 14.45 -0.89 8.98
N PRO A 166 15.41 -0.72 8.05
CA PRO A 166 15.23 0.12 6.87
C PRO A 166 14.04 -0.31 6.00
N LEU A 167 13.83 -1.63 5.82
CA LEU A 167 12.68 -2.14 5.08
C LEU A 167 11.36 -1.68 5.72
N PHE A 168 11.16 -1.90 7.02
CA PHE A 168 9.91 -1.51 7.69
C PHE A 168 9.68 0.00 7.70
N LEU A 169 10.74 0.82 7.85
CA LEU A 169 10.62 2.27 7.72
C LEU A 169 10.20 2.69 6.31
N GLN A 170 10.68 1.98 5.27
CA GLN A 170 10.26 2.24 3.90
C GLN A 170 8.82 1.79 3.65
N LEU A 171 8.42 0.61 4.16
CA LEU A 171 7.05 0.13 4.06
C LEU A 171 6.06 1.06 4.78
N ASP A 172 6.42 1.58 5.95
CA ASP A 172 5.62 2.53 6.74
C ASP A 172 5.48 3.88 6.00
N ARG A 173 6.60 4.42 5.50
CA ARG A 173 6.60 5.65 4.67
C ARG A 173 5.66 5.52 3.47
N HIS A 174 5.61 4.35 2.83
CA HIS A 174 4.74 4.09 1.68
C HIS A 174 3.37 3.50 2.06
N ARG A 175 3.06 3.46 3.37
CA ARG A 175 1.77 3.05 3.93
C ARG A 175 1.37 1.60 3.66
N PHE A 176 2.35 0.73 3.42
CA PHE A 176 2.12 -0.72 3.31
C PHE A 176 1.97 -1.39 4.67
N VAL A 177 2.61 -0.82 5.69
CA VAL A 177 2.47 -1.22 7.09
C VAL A 177 2.29 0.04 7.93
N ARG A 178 1.85 -0.12 9.17
CA ARG A 178 1.81 0.96 10.16
C ARG A 178 2.55 0.50 11.40
N LEU A 179 3.61 1.22 11.77
CA LEU A 179 4.32 0.96 13.03
C LEU A 179 3.48 1.47 14.20
N VAL A 180 3.14 0.58 15.12
CA VAL A 180 2.38 0.91 16.34
C VAL A 180 3.34 0.98 17.52
N ASP A 181 3.26 2.06 18.30
CA ASP A 181 4.06 2.21 19.52
C ASP A 181 3.63 1.19 20.58
N ARG A 182 4.60 0.53 21.22
CA ARG A 182 4.36 -0.51 22.24
C ARG A 182 3.51 -0.02 23.41
N LYS A 183 3.67 1.24 23.85
CA LYS A 183 2.86 1.83 24.94
C LYS A 183 1.42 2.10 24.50
N ALA A 184 1.20 2.44 23.23
CA ALA A 184 -0.13 2.60 22.66
C ALA A 184 -0.82 1.23 22.50
N ALA A 185 -0.06 0.19 22.14
CA ALA A 185 -0.55 -1.18 22.08
C ALA A 185 -0.91 -1.74 23.48
N GLU A 186 -0.04 -1.54 24.48
CA GLU A 186 -0.22 -2.00 25.87
C GLU A 186 -1.35 -1.27 26.63
N ALA A 187 -1.75 -0.06 26.20
CA ALA A 187 -2.87 0.70 26.79
C ALA A 187 -4.27 0.10 26.48
N GLY A 188 -4.34 -1.06 25.81
CA GLY A 188 -5.56 -1.83 25.64
C GLY A 188 -6.34 -1.56 24.36
N GLU A 189 -5.82 -0.74 23.44
CA GLU A 189 -6.52 -0.45 22.17
C GLU A 189 -6.03 -1.32 21.00
N GLU A 190 -4.82 -1.89 21.03
CA GLU A 190 -4.26 -2.47 19.80
C GLU A 190 -3.43 -3.78 19.86
N LEU A 191 -3.45 -4.60 20.91
CA LEU A 191 -2.77 -5.91 20.83
C LEU A 191 -3.60 -6.94 20.02
N PRO A 192 -3.01 -7.70 19.07
CA PRO A 192 -3.72 -8.80 18.41
C PRO A 192 -4.21 -9.83 19.43
N ALA A 193 -5.44 -10.31 19.22
CA ALA A 193 -6.02 -11.38 20.04
C ALA A 193 -5.07 -12.60 20.09
N GLY A 194 -4.74 -13.05 21.31
CA GLY A 194 -3.81 -14.16 21.55
C GLY A 194 -2.39 -13.76 21.99
N MET A 195 -2.09 -12.46 22.15
CA MET A 195 -0.74 -11.98 22.50
C MET A 195 -0.61 -11.29 23.87
N GLU A 196 -1.50 -11.56 24.83
CA GLU A 196 -1.30 -11.12 26.22
C GLU A 196 -0.07 -11.78 26.89
N GLU A 197 0.38 -12.93 26.39
CA GLU A 197 1.46 -13.72 27.01
C GLU A 197 2.88 -13.32 26.57
N HIS A 198 3.05 -12.56 25.49
CA HIS A 198 4.39 -12.24 24.93
C HIS A 198 4.96 -10.88 25.36
N SER A 199 4.19 -10.04 26.07
CA SER A 199 4.68 -8.76 26.58
C SER A 199 5.59 -8.87 27.82
N LEU A 200 5.82 -10.08 28.33
CA LEU A 200 6.62 -10.34 29.54
C LEU A 200 8.10 -10.73 29.28
N TYR A 201 8.59 -10.63 28.04
CA TYR A 201 10.01 -10.83 27.72
C TYR A 201 10.56 -9.73 26.80
#